data_AF-A0A849Z7E8-F1
#
_entry.id   AF-A0A849Z7E8-F1
#
_cell.length_a   1.000
_cell.length_b   1.000
_cell.length_c   1.000
_cell.angle_alpha   90.00
_cell.angle_beta   90.00
_cell.angle_gamma   90.00
#
_symmetry.space_group_name_H-M   'P 1'
#
loop_
_entity.id
_entity.type
_entity.pdbx_description
1 polymer ?
#
loop_
_entity_poly.entity_id
_entity_poly.type
_entity_poly.pdbx_seq_one_letter_code
_entity_poly.pdbx_strand_id
1 'polypeptide(L)'
;MRRLSRAIVSGTSAAFAVVALACGASVSQKYESDVRFERCLALDWQTTVDPGIRHNCWDEWARFYAVGQPRDRIEYARNQVADIEGRAAGAEAAERAAALPEPKSVFEPVPQMATATASASPSAHASASAAVAPLDLKNRPPCETKCDRSLQGCLSGCKVPVCEQFCAQKHGRCVDKCAGQPALAPAPSSSAPPAPSSSAPPASSGTAPPTGRKN
;
A
#
# COMPACT_ATOMS: atom_id res chain seq x y z
N MET A 1 75.31 -1.13 27.56
CA MET A 1 74.34 -0.03 27.35
C MET A 1 73.80 -0.08 25.92
N ARG A 2 72.70 -0.80 25.66
CA ARG A 2 71.94 -0.68 24.40
C ARG A 2 70.46 -0.87 24.73
N ARG A 3 69.76 0.25 24.96
CA ARG A 3 68.30 0.31 25.02
C ARG A 3 67.84 0.70 23.61
N LEU A 4 67.43 -0.29 22.81
CA LEU A 4 66.84 -0.05 21.50
C LEU A 4 65.33 0.13 21.65
N SER A 5 64.92 1.31 21.23
CA SER A 5 63.57 1.86 21.18
C SER A 5 62.58 0.94 20.46
N ARG A 6 61.53 0.51 21.18
CA ARG A 6 60.29 0.05 20.55
C ARG A 6 59.53 1.29 20.09
N ALA A 7 59.71 1.67 18.82
CA ALA A 7 58.91 2.69 18.18
C ALA A 7 57.50 2.15 17.92
N ILE A 8 56.53 2.94 18.35
CA ILE A 8 55.09 2.75 18.25
C ILE A 8 54.72 2.75 16.75
N VAL A 9 54.36 1.58 16.22
CA VAL A 9 53.64 1.42 14.94
C VAL A 9 52.29 0.79 15.28
N SER A 10 51.39 1.58 15.83
CA SER A 10 49.98 1.23 16.05
C SER A 10 49.16 2.49 15.88
N GLY A 11 48.64 2.73 14.67
CA GLY A 11 47.83 3.93 14.45
C GLY A 11 47.05 4.04 13.14
N THR A 12 47.30 3.18 12.14
CA THR A 12 46.70 3.36 10.80
C THR A 12 46.19 2.06 10.16
N SER A 13 45.55 1.17 10.94
CA SER A 13 44.93 -0.05 10.38
C SER A 13 43.42 -0.17 10.61
N ALA A 14 42.78 0.75 11.34
CA ALA A 14 41.35 0.67 11.62
C ALA A 14 40.45 1.40 10.59
N ALA A 15 41.01 2.30 9.77
CA ALA A 15 40.21 3.12 8.85
C ALA A 15 39.83 2.41 7.53
N PHE A 16 40.58 1.38 7.10
CA PHE A 16 40.30 0.67 5.84
C PHE A 16 39.24 -0.43 5.97
N ALA A 17 38.94 -0.92 7.17
CA ALA A 17 37.95 -1.98 7.37
C ALA A 17 36.50 -1.50 7.19
N VAL A 18 36.22 -0.20 7.35
CA VAL A 18 34.85 0.34 7.27
C VAL A 18 34.40 0.56 5.82
N VAL A 19 35.32 0.84 4.89
CA VAL A 19 34.97 1.09 3.47
C VAL A 19 34.56 -0.19 2.74
N ALA A 20 35.06 -1.36 3.15
CA ALA A 20 34.72 -2.64 2.50
C ALA A 20 33.27 -3.09 2.76
N LEU A 21 32.63 -2.63 3.85
CA LEU A 21 31.26 -3.04 4.19
C LEU A 21 30.18 -2.22 3.46
N ALA A 22 30.52 -1.06 2.90
CA ALA A 22 29.56 -0.22 2.19
C ALA A 22 29.34 -0.60 0.71
N CYS A 23 30.24 -1.38 0.09
CA CYS A 23 30.08 -1.82 -1.30
C CYS A 23 29.23 -3.09 -1.48
N GLY A 24 28.86 -3.79 -0.40
CA GLY A 24 28.13 -5.07 -0.49
C GLY A 24 26.62 -4.96 -0.69
N ALA A 25 25.99 -3.88 -0.20
CA ALA A 25 24.53 -3.73 -0.24
C ALA A 25 23.96 -3.59 -1.68
N SER A 26 24.75 -3.04 -2.60
CA SER A 26 24.35 -2.82 -4.00
C SER A 26 24.21 -4.12 -4.80
N VAL A 27 25.06 -5.13 -4.51
CA VAL A 27 25.04 -6.39 -5.24
C VAL A 27 23.75 -7.17 -4.95
N SER A 28 23.32 -7.21 -3.69
CA SER A 28 22.07 -7.89 -3.31
C SER A 28 20.85 -7.29 -4.00
N GLN A 29 20.80 -5.96 -4.14
CA GLN A 29 19.68 -5.28 -4.81
C GLN A 29 19.61 -5.63 -6.30
N LYS A 30 20.76 -5.72 -6.99
CA LYS A 30 20.80 -6.09 -8.40
C LYS A 30 20.30 -7.52 -8.62
N TYR A 31 20.76 -8.47 -7.81
CA TYR A 31 20.30 -9.85 -7.88
C TYR A 31 18.80 -9.97 -7.61
N GLU A 32 18.27 -9.28 -6.60
CA GLU A 32 16.83 -9.30 -6.32
C GLU A 32 16.03 -8.74 -7.50
N SER A 33 16.48 -7.62 -8.06
CA SER A 33 15.88 -7.04 -9.25
C SER A 33 15.89 -7.98 -10.45
N ASP A 34 16.99 -8.72 -10.67
CA ASP A 34 17.10 -9.65 -11.79
C ASP A 34 16.14 -10.83 -11.61
N VAL A 35 16.06 -11.40 -10.41
CA VAL A 35 15.10 -12.49 -10.10
C VAL A 35 13.65 -12.03 -10.29
N ARG A 36 13.32 -10.81 -9.86
CA ARG A 36 11.98 -10.23 -10.04
C ARG A 36 11.67 -9.99 -11.52
N PHE A 37 12.64 -9.50 -12.29
CA PHE A 37 12.51 -9.30 -13.73
C PHE A 37 12.16 -10.61 -14.44
N GLU A 38 12.95 -11.67 -14.21
CA GLU A 38 12.72 -12.98 -14.84
C GLU A 38 11.38 -13.58 -14.41
N ARG A 39 10.91 -13.31 -13.18
CA ARG A 39 9.60 -13.77 -12.72
C ARG A 39 8.46 -13.05 -13.42
N CYS A 40 8.53 -11.73 -13.62
CA CYS A 40 7.53 -11.01 -14.42
C CYS A 40 7.58 -11.44 -15.89
N LEU A 41 8.78 -11.63 -16.44
CA LEU A 41 8.96 -12.14 -17.80
C LEU A 41 8.33 -13.53 -17.99
N ALA A 42 8.52 -14.44 -17.03
CA ALA A 42 7.89 -15.76 -17.07
C ALA A 42 6.34 -15.70 -17.02
N LEU A 43 5.76 -14.68 -16.39
CA LEU A 43 4.31 -14.47 -16.37
C LEU A 43 3.77 -13.97 -17.72
N ASP A 44 4.56 -13.23 -18.51
CA ASP A 44 4.16 -12.76 -19.84
C ASP A 44 3.92 -13.90 -20.83
N TRP A 45 4.66 -15.01 -20.70
CA TRP A 45 4.47 -16.20 -21.53
C TRP A 45 3.23 -17.02 -21.16
N GLN A 46 2.61 -16.75 -20.00
CA GLN A 46 1.43 -17.46 -19.54
C GLN A 46 0.17 -16.72 -19.96
N THR A 47 -0.48 -17.21 -21.03
CA THR A 47 -1.73 -16.63 -21.57
C THR A 47 -2.92 -16.80 -20.63
N THR A 48 -2.85 -17.78 -19.71
CA THR A 48 -3.89 -18.04 -18.69
C THR A 48 -3.84 -17.07 -17.52
N VAL A 49 -2.75 -16.33 -17.35
CA VAL A 49 -2.61 -15.34 -16.26
C VAL A 49 -3.38 -14.08 -16.61
N ASP A 50 -4.11 -13.55 -15.63
CA ASP A 50 -4.86 -12.31 -15.75
C ASP A 50 -3.93 -11.13 -16.15
N PRO A 51 -4.32 -10.28 -17.12
CA PRO A 51 -3.51 -9.15 -17.55
C PRO A 51 -3.23 -8.14 -16.43
N GLY A 52 -4.12 -7.98 -15.45
CA GLY A 52 -3.91 -7.11 -14.29
C GLY A 52 -2.78 -7.60 -13.39
N ILE A 53 -2.60 -8.92 -13.24
CA ILE A 53 -1.46 -9.49 -12.50
C ILE A 53 -0.15 -9.18 -13.21
N ARG A 54 -0.10 -9.31 -14.55
CA ARG A 54 1.10 -8.97 -15.34
C ARG A 54 1.41 -7.47 -15.24
N HIS A 55 0.40 -6.62 -15.37
CA HIS A 55 0.54 -5.17 -15.22
C HIS A 55 1.15 -4.80 -13.87
N ASN A 56 0.58 -5.31 -12.78
CA ASN A 56 1.07 -5.02 -11.43
C ASN A 56 2.50 -5.54 -11.20
N CYS A 57 2.86 -6.70 -11.77
CA CYS A 57 4.24 -7.21 -11.70
C CYS A 57 5.23 -6.24 -12.34
N TRP A 58 4.93 -5.79 -13.57
CA TRP A 58 5.80 -4.86 -14.30
C TRP A 58 5.85 -3.47 -13.68
N ASP A 59 4.73 -2.96 -13.18
CA ASP A 59 4.65 -1.68 -12.49
C ASP A 59 5.44 -1.68 -11.17
N GLU A 60 5.31 -2.72 -10.34
CA GLU A 60 6.11 -2.88 -9.12
C GLU A 60 7.61 -2.98 -9.45
N TRP A 61 7.97 -3.79 -10.45
CA TRP A 61 9.36 -3.93 -10.88
C TRP A 61 9.95 -2.59 -11.34
N ALA A 62 9.22 -1.86 -12.18
CA ALA A 62 9.67 -0.57 -12.70
C ALA A 62 9.80 0.49 -11.59
N ARG A 63 8.94 0.46 -10.56
CA ARG A 63 8.96 1.42 -9.45
C ARG A 63 10.10 1.16 -8.47
N PHE A 64 10.32 -0.09 -8.06
CA PHE A 64 11.23 -0.39 -6.94
C PHE A 64 12.56 -1.01 -7.38
N TYR A 65 12.60 -1.65 -8.55
CA TYR A 65 13.74 -2.47 -8.97
C TYR A 65 14.49 -1.92 -10.20
N ALA A 66 13.99 -0.86 -10.85
CA ALA A 66 14.64 -0.28 -12.05
C ALA A 66 15.99 0.42 -11.78
N VAL A 67 16.29 0.80 -10.53
CA VAL A 67 17.52 1.54 -10.21
C VAL A 67 18.76 0.65 -10.41
N GLY A 68 19.70 1.08 -11.24
CA GLY A 68 20.93 0.31 -11.52
C GLY A 68 20.77 -0.84 -12.52
N GLN A 69 19.60 -0.95 -13.16
CA GLN A 69 19.33 -1.88 -14.25
C GLN A 69 19.73 -1.29 -15.62
N PRO A 70 20.07 -2.14 -16.61
CA PRO A 70 20.37 -1.65 -17.96
C PRO A 70 19.13 -1.01 -18.58
N ARG A 71 19.35 0.02 -19.41
CA ARG A 71 18.28 0.80 -20.05
C ARG A 71 17.26 -0.09 -20.75
N ASP A 72 17.73 -1.15 -21.43
CA ASP A 72 16.88 -2.05 -22.21
C ASP A 72 15.85 -2.78 -21.35
N ARG A 73 16.21 -3.20 -20.12
CA ARG A 73 15.25 -3.85 -19.19
C ARG A 73 14.19 -2.87 -18.69
N ILE A 74 14.60 -1.62 -18.45
CA ILE A 74 13.69 -0.55 -18.01
C ILE A 74 12.71 -0.21 -19.14
N GLU A 75 13.19 -0.08 -20.38
CA GLU A 75 12.35 0.17 -21.55
C GLU A 75 11.40 -1.00 -21.81
N TYR A 76 11.88 -2.24 -21.70
CA TYR A 76 11.04 -3.42 -21.83
C TYR A 76 9.86 -3.42 -20.83
N ALA A 77 10.15 -3.25 -19.54
CA ALA A 77 9.10 -3.22 -18.51
C ALA A 77 8.08 -2.10 -18.74
N ARG A 78 8.53 -0.90 -19.13
CA ARG A 78 7.64 0.23 -19.45
C ARG A 78 6.76 -0.06 -20.67
N ASN A 79 7.32 -0.66 -21.71
CA ASN A 79 6.58 -1.03 -22.90
C ASN A 79 5.51 -2.09 -22.58
N GLN A 80 5.79 -3.03 -21.68
CA GLN A 80 4.79 -4.02 -21.26
C GLN A 80 3.63 -3.40 -20.48
N VAL A 81 3.91 -2.46 -19.58
CA VAL A 81 2.84 -1.71 -18.88
C VAL A 81 1.95 -0.98 -19.89
N ALA A 82 2.56 -0.23 -20.83
CA ALA A 82 1.83 0.51 -21.85
C ALA A 82 1.04 -0.38 -22.82
N ASP A 83 1.59 -1.53 -23.21
CA ASP A 83 0.92 -2.51 -24.08
C ASP A 83 -0.30 -3.14 -23.39
N ILE A 84 -0.18 -3.51 -22.11
CA ILE A 84 -1.31 -4.05 -21.34
C ILE A 84 -2.42 -3.00 -21.19
N GLU A 85 -2.07 -1.75 -20.87
CA GLU A 85 -3.03 -0.65 -20.76
C GLU A 85 -3.70 -0.35 -22.12
N GLY A 86 -2.93 -0.34 -23.21
CA GLY A 86 -3.44 -0.14 -24.56
C GLY A 86 -4.43 -1.23 -24.99
N ARG A 87 -4.15 -2.49 -24.66
CA ARG A 87 -5.07 -3.61 -24.91
C ARG A 87 -6.34 -3.51 -24.08
N ALA A 88 -6.23 -3.14 -22.80
CA ALA A 88 -7.38 -2.95 -21.92
C ALA A 88 -8.31 -1.84 -22.45
N ALA A 89 -7.74 -0.71 -22.87
CA ALA A 89 -8.50 0.38 -23.49
C ALA A 89 -9.16 -0.05 -24.81
N GLY A 90 -8.46 -0.83 -25.64
CA GLY A 90 -9.01 -1.37 -26.89
C GLY A 90 -10.18 -2.33 -26.66
N ALA A 91 -10.10 -3.19 -25.64
CA ALA A 91 -11.19 -4.10 -25.26
C ALA A 91 -12.44 -3.32 -24.81
N GLU A 92 -12.26 -2.28 -23.98
CA GLU A 92 -13.37 -1.42 -23.56
C GLU A 92 -14.00 -0.69 -24.76
N ALA A 93 -13.19 -0.20 -25.70
CA ALA A 93 -13.68 0.44 -26.92
C ALA A 93 -14.48 -0.54 -27.80
N ALA A 94 -14.01 -1.78 -27.94
CA ALA A 94 -14.71 -2.82 -28.69
C ALA A 94 -16.04 -3.22 -28.02
N GLU A 95 -16.07 -3.36 -26.69
CA GLU A 95 -17.31 -3.62 -25.95
C GLU A 95 -18.31 -2.48 -26.10
N ARG A 96 -17.85 -1.23 -25.98
CA ARG A 96 -18.67 -0.05 -26.22
C ARG A 96 -19.24 -0.06 -27.64
N ALA A 97 -18.41 -0.39 -28.65
CA ALA A 97 -18.83 -0.49 -30.05
C ALA A 97 -19.89 -1.59 -30.25
N ALA A 98 -19.75 -2.74 -29.57
CA ALA A 98 -20.72 -3.84 -29.62
C ALA A 98 -22.06 -3.51 -28.93
N ALA A 99 -22.06 -2.59 -27.97
CA ALA A 99 -23.27 -2.10 -27.32
C ALA A 99 -24.06 -1.08 -28.16
N LEU A 100 -23.46 -0.52 -29.22
CA LEU A 100 -24.22 0.29 -30.18
C LEU A 100 -25.09 -0.62 -31.06
N PRO A 101 -26.34 -0.23 -31.35
CA PRO A 101 -27.19 -0.99 -32.26
C PRO A 101 -26.49 -1.15 -33.60
N GLU A 102 -26.42 -2.38 -34.11
CA GLU A 102 -25.85 -2.67 -35.42
C GLU A 102 -26.45 -1.72 -36.47
N PRO A 103 -25.63 -1.07 -37.30
CA PRO A 103 -26.12 -0.16 -38.33
C PRO A 103 -27.06 -0.94 -39.26
N LYS A 104 -28.36 -0.62 -39.20
CA LYS A 104 -29.42 -1.36 -39.90
C LYS A 104 -29.38 -1.20 -41.42
N SER A 105 -28.51 -0.34 -41.95
CA SER A 105 -28.32 -0.17 -43.39
C SER A 105 -27.03 0.57 -43.72
N VAL A 106 -26.20 0.00 -44.60
CA VAL A 106 -25.04 0.66 -45.24
C VAL A 106 -25.47 1.78 -46.20
N PHE A 107 -26.76 1.85 -46.55
CA PHE A 107 -27.34 2.81 -47.48
C PHE A 107 -28.22 3.88 -46.80
N GLU A 108 -28.32 3.90 -45.47
CA GLU A 108 -28.93 5.05 -44.81
C GLU A 108 -27.98 6.26 -44.94
N PRO A 109 -28.46 7.39 -45.49
CA PRO A 109 -27.65 8.60 -45.63
C PRO A 109 -27.07 8.97 -44.27
N VAL A 110 -25.74 9.05 -44.17
CA VAL A 110 -25.05 9.42 -42.93
C VAL A 110 -25.66 10.73 -42.43
N PRO A 111 -26.31 10.76 -41.26
CA PRO A 111 -26.87 11.99 -40.73
C PRO A 111 -25.73 12.98 -40.58
N GLN A 112 -25.85 14.12 -41.28
CA GLN A 112 -24.84 15.17 -41.23
C GLN A 112 -24.79 15.70 -39.80
N MET A 113 -23.76 15.29 -39.06
CA MET A 113 -23.50 15.76 -37.71
C MET A 113 -23.20 17.26 -37.80
N ALA A 114 -24.13 18.08 -37.32
CA ALA A 114 -23.94 19.51 -37.15
C ALA A 114 -22.68 19.74 -36.28
N THR A 115 -21.81 20.62 -36.76
CA THR A 115 -20.56 21.04 -36.13
C THR A 115 -20.82 21.72 -34.79
N ALA A 116 -20.85 20.94 -33.70
CA ALA A 116 -20.85 21.47 -32.35
C ALA A 116 -19.45 22.06 -32.05
N THR A 117 -19.40 23.38 -32.01
CA THR A 117 -18.21 24.17 -31.69
C THR A 117 -18.01 24.23 -30.17
N ALA A 118 -16.78 23.96 -29.74
CA ALA A 118 -16.13 24.36 -28.48
C ALA A 118 -16.68 23.85 -27.13
N SER A 119 -15.83 23.15 -26.37
CA SER A 119 -15.05 23.79 -25.29
C SER A 119 -14.17 22.77 -24.58
N ALA A 120 -12.86 23.03 -24.60
CA ALA A 120 -11.88 22.33 -23.78
C ALA A 120 -12.11 22.68 -22.30
N SER A 121 -12.18 21.66 -21.45
CA SER A 121 -12.12 21.80 -19.99
C SER A 121 -11.00 20.90 -19.47
N PRO A 122 -10.11 21.39 -18.58
CA PRO A 122 -8.95 20.64 -18.13
C PRO A 122 -9.34 19.56 -17.12
N SER A 123 -8.93 18.32 -17.38
CA SER A 123 -9.10 17.17 -16.48
C SER A 123 -8.35 17.39 -15.17
N ALA A 124 -9.14 17.52 -14.09
CA ALA A 124 -8.66 17.34 -12.73
C ALA A 124 -8.21 15.89 -12.52
N HIS A 125 -7.09 15.71 -11.82
CA HIS A 125 -6.61 14.42 -11.35
C HIS A 125 -7.67 13.76 -10.47
N ALA A 126 -8.34 12.74 -11.02
CA ALA A 126 -9.12 11.81 -10.23
C ALA A 126 -8.14 10.87 -9.54
N SER A 127 -7.95 11.08 -8.24
CA SER A 127 -7.46 10.05 -7.31
C SER A 127 -8.29 8.79 -7.52
N ALA A 128 -7.69 7.78 -8.17
CA ALA A 128 -8.21 6.43 -8.21
C ALA A 128 -8.14 5.86 -6.78
N SER A 129 -9.20 6.11 -6.02
CA SER A 129 -9.52 5.33 -4.85
C SER A 129 -9.81 3.92 -5.36
N ALA A 130 -8.88 2.99 -5.09
CA ALA A 130 -9.05 1.58 -5.39
C ALA A 130 -10.42 1.13 -4.85
N ALA A 131 -11.37 0.91 -5.77
CA ALA A 131 -12.61 0.23 -5.47
C ALA A 131 -12.25 -1.24 -5.25
N VAL A 132 -11.87 -1.55 -4.02
CA VAL A 132 -11.74 -2.93 -3.54
C VAL A 132 -13.10 -3.57 -3.80
N ALA A 133 -13.10 -4.63 -4.60
CA ALA A 133 -14.29 -5.47 -4.83
C ALA A 133 -14.95 -5.77 -3.46
N PRO A 134 -16.29 -5.82 -3.37
CA PRO A 134 -16.97 -6.12 -2.11
C PRO A 134 -16.64 -7.56 -1.70
N LEU A 135 -15.52 -7.70 -0.98
CA LEU A 135 -15.11 -8.93 -0.35
C LEU A 135 -16.16 -9.25 0.72
N ASP A 136 -16.62 -10.48 0.63
CA ASP A 136 -17.57 -11.16 1.49
C ASP A 136 -17.55 -10.64 2.94
N LEU A 137 -18.46 -9.72 3.26
CA LEU A 137 -18.58 -9.08 4.58
C LEU A 137 -18.79 -10.10 5.72
N LYS A 138 -19.12 -11.36 5.38
CA LYS A 138 -19.56 -12.35 6.35
C LYS A 138 -18.42 -13.02 7.10
N ASN A 139 -17.18 -12.90 6.64
CA ASN A 139 -16.03 -13.59 7.25
C ASN A 139 -14.91 -12.66 7.71
N ARG A 140 -15.27 -11.44 8.14
CA ARG A 140 -14.30 -10.45 8.60
C ARG A 140 -13.74 -10.84 9.98
N PRO A 141 -12.41 -10.91 10.17
CA PRO A 141 -11.84 -11.33 11.44
C PRO A 141 -12.19 -10.33 12.56
N PRO A 142 -12.39 -10.79 13.81
CA PRO A 142 -12.81 -9.93 14.92
C PRO A 142 -11.79 -8.83 15.26
N CYS A 143 -10.53 -9.00 14.86
CA CYS A 143 -9.49 -7.98 14.97
C CYS A 143 -9.79 -6.76 14.09
N GLU A 144 -10.23 -6.98 12.86
CA GLU A 144 -10.50 -5.92 11.89
C GLU A 144 -11.68 -5.05 12.33
N THR A 145 -12.74 -5.67 12.87
CA THR A 145 -13.90 -4.97 13.45
C THR A 145 -13.50 -4.00 14.57
N LYS A 146 -12.45 -4.31 15.36
CA LYS A 146 -11.93 -3.39 16.38
C LYS A 146 -11.20 -2.21 15.73
N CYS A 147 -10.45 -2.45 14.66
CA CYS A 147 -9.79 -1.39 13.90
C CYS A 147 -10.81 -0.42 13.31
N ASP A 148 -11.93 -0.90 12.75
CA ASP A 148 -12.95 0.00 12.19
C ASP A 148 -13.67 0.82 13.26
N ARG A 149 -13.95 0.23 14.42
CA ARG A 149 -14.56 0.98 15.54
C ARG A 149 -13.63 2.10 16.01
N SER A 150 -12.32 1.85 16.02
CA SER A 150 -11.29 2.86 16.32
C SER A 150 -11.23 3.95 15.23
N LEU A 151 -11.33 3.58 13.95
CA LEU A 151 -11.40 4.53 12.85
C LEU A 151 -12.64 5.42 12.95
N GLN A 152 -13.82 4.83 13.18
CA GLN A 152 -15.08 5.57 13.29
C GLN A 152 -15.06 6.55 14.47
N GLY A 153 -14.48 6.16 15.62
CA GLY A 153 -14.27 7.06 16.76
C GLY A 153 -13.22 8.15 16.51
N CYS A 154 -12.24 7.90 15.64
CA CYS A 154 -11.26 8.91 15.22
C CYS A 154 -11.92 9.94 14.30
N LEU A 155 -12.69 9.46 13.30
CA LEU A 155 -13.36 10.30 12.31
C LEU A 155 -14.48 11.15 12.94
N SER A 156 -15.18 10.67 13.96
CA SER A 156 -16.23 11.46 14.62
C SER A 156 -15.71 12.72 15.32
N GLY A 157 -14.42 12.76 15.67
CA GLY A 157 -13.74 13.93 16.24
C GLY A 157 -13.02 14.81 15.21
N CYS A 158 -12.85 14.35 13.97
CA CYS A 158 -12.13 15.08 12.94
C CYS A 158 -13.02 16.12 12.27
N LYS A 159 -12.50 17.35 12.10
CA LYS A 159 -13.16 18.46 11.38
C LYS A 159 -12.37 18.95 10.17
N VAL A 160 -11.19 18.38 9.93
CA VAL A 160 -10.26 18.82 8.90
C VAL A 160 -9.73 17.62 8.12
N PRO A 161 -9.46 17.75 6.81
CA PRO A 161 -9.06 16.63 5.95
C PRO A 161 -7.72 16.01 6.36
N VAL A 162 -6.82 16.81 6.96
CA VAL A 162 -5.55 16.30 7.50
C VAL A 162 -5.78 15.28 8.62
N CYS A 163 -6.78 15.52 9.49
CA CYS A 163 -7.13 14.61 10.57
C CYS A 163 -7.65 13.26 10.04
N GLU A 164 -8.45 13.31 8.98
CA GLU A 164 -8.97 12.11 8.30
C GLU A 164 -7.83 11.24 7.72
N GLN A 165 -6.83 11.86 7.09
CA GLN A 165 -5.65 11.15 6.59
C GLN A 165 -4.88 10.45 7.72
N PHE A 166 -4.72 11.10 8.87
CA PHE A 166 -4.09 10.47 10.04
C PHE A 166 -4.92 9.30 10.58
N CYS A 167 -6.24 9.43 10.64
CA CYS A 167 -7.13 8.33 11.04
C CYS A 167 -7.03 7.14 10.07
N ALA A 168 -7.04 7.40 8.76
CA ALA A 168 -6.86 6.38 7.73
C ALA A 168 -5.50 5.67 7.83
N GLN A 169 -4.41 6.44 8.03
CA GLN A 169 -3.08 5.87 8.20
C GLN A 169 -2.98 4.99 9.46
N LYS A 170 -3.61 5.40 10.57
CA LYS A 170 -3.66 4.61 11.81
C LYS A 170 -4.47 3.34 11.65
N HIS A 171 -5.56 3.38 10.89
CA HIS A 171 -6.37 2.20 10.56
C HIS A 171 -5.59 1.20 9.70
N GLY A 172 -4.89 1.66 8.65
CA GLY A 172 -4.04 0.78 7.83
C GLY A 172 -3.04 -0.02 8.67
N ARG A 173 -2.29 0.66 9.56
CA ARG A 173 -1.36 -0.01 10.50
C ARG A 173 -2.04 -0.99 11.46
N CYS A 174 -3.31 -0.77 11.78
CA CYS A 174 -4.09 -1.68 12.63
C CYS A 174 -4.45 -2.96 11.88
N VAL A 175 -4.91 -2.82 10.63
CA VAL A 175 -5.25 -3.95 9.75
C VAL A 175 -4.01 -4.79 9.43
N ASP A 176 -2.87 -4.15 9.13
CA ASP A 176 -1.60 -4.87 8.89
C ASP A 176 -1.18 -5.73 10.10
N LYS A 177 -1.36 -5.19 11.32
CA LYS A 177 -1.12 -5.95 12.55
C LYS A 177 -2.09 -7.11 12.74
N CYS A 178 -3.36 -6.94 12.34
CA CYS A 178 -4.34 -8.02 12.39
C CYS A 178 -3.99 -9.17 11.42
N ALA A 179 -3.48 -8.86 10.22
CA ALA A 179 -3.04 -9.87 9.26
C ALA A 179 -1.81 -10.66 9.74
N GLY A 180 -0.94 -10.02 10.52
CA GLY A 180 0.26 -10.64 11.08
C GLY A 180 0.03 -11.46 12.36
N GLN A 181 -1.14 -11.39 13.00
CA GLN A 181 -1.43 -12.27 14.13
C GLN A 181 -1.87 -13.63 13.60
N PRO A 182 -1.11 -14.72 13.87
CA PRO A 182 -1.63 -16.05 13.59
C PRO A 182 -2.97 -16.16 14.32
N ALA A 183 -4.00 -16.63 13.62
CA ALA A 183 -5.31 -16.84 14.20
C ALA A 183 -5.17 -17.81 15.38
N LEU A 184 -4.89 -17.26 16.57
CA LEU A 184 -5.00 -17.99 17.81
C LEU A 184 -6.45 -18.46 17.83
N ALA A 185 -6.62 -19.77 17.71
CA ALA A 185 -7.91 -20.43 17.77
C ALA A 185 -8.76 -19.76 18.86
N PRO A 186 -10.04 -19.48 18.59
CA PRO A 186 -10.89 -18.80 19.56
C PRO A 186 -10.75 -19.51 20.89
N ALA A 187 -10.21 -18.79 21.88
CA ALA A 187 -10.12 -19.32 23.23
C ALA A 187 -11.52 -19.83 23.60
N PRO A 188 -11.65 -21.08 24.11
CA PRO A 188 -12.96 -21.60 24.47
C PRO A 188 -13.60 -20.59 25.41
N SER A 189 -14.78 -20.11 25.02
CA SER A 189 -15.61 -19.21 25.80
C SER A 189 -15.62 -19.69 27.24
N SER A 190 -14.82 -19.04 28.09
CA SER A 190 -14.78 -19.33 29.51
C SER A 190 -16.11 -18.83 30.04
N SER A 191 -17.03 -19.77 30.25
CA SER A 191 -18.30 -19.56 30.92
C SER A 191 -18.05 -18.66 32.13
N ALA A 192 -18.72 -17.52 32.13
CA ALA A 192 -18.71 -16.58 33.22
C ALA A 192 -19.02 -17.33 34.54
N PRO A 193 -18.18 -17.22 35.58
CA PRO A 193 -18.59 -17.64 36.92
C PRO A 193 -19.71 -16.70 37.42
N PRO A 194 -20.67 -17.22 38.20
CA PRO A 194 -21.76 -16.41 38.75
C PRO A 194 -21.20 -15.30 39.65
N ALA A 195 -21.86 -14.14 39.58
CA ALA A 195 -21.51 -12.92 40.31
C ALA A 195 -21.35 -13.15 41.82
N PRO A 196 -20.30 -12.61 42.47
CA PRO A 196 -20.31 -12.45 43.91
C PRO A 196 -21.20 -11.26 44.27
N SER A 197 -22.30 -11.54 44.98
CA SER A 197 -22.97 -10.57 45.83
C SER A 197 -21.94 -9.91 46.74
N SER A 198 -21.80 -8.59 46.68
CA SER A 198 -21.03 -7.85 47.67
C SER A 198 -21.74 -6.54 48.02
N SER A 199 -22.21 -6.57 49.26
CA SER A 199 -22.70 -5.48 50.08
C SER A 199 -21.77 -4.27 50.08
N ALA A 200 -22.40 -3.10 50.13
CA ALA A 200 -21.79 -1.80 50.36
C ALA A 200 -21.07 -1.70 51.72
N PRO A 201 -20.07 -0.81 51.82
CA PRO A 201 -19.84 0.00 53.02
C PRO A 201 -19.79 1.51 52.72
N PRO A 202 -19.88 2.37 53.77
CA PRO A 202 -20.38 3.74 53.66
C PRO A 202 -19.34 4.81 53.35
N ALA A 203 -19.89 5.98 53.01
CA ALA A 203 -19.24 7.25 52.74
C ALA A 203 -18.12 7.63 53.72
N SER A 204 -17.06 8.23 53.18
CA SER A 204 -16.10 9.00 53.96
C SER A 204 -15.78 10.32 53.25
N SER A 205 -16.18 11.40 53.92
CA SER A 205 -16.05 12.80 53.52
C SER A 205 -14.59 13.23 53.56
N GLY A 206 -14.05 13.69 52.43
CA GLY A 206 -12.67 14.18 52.32
C GLY A 206 -12.63 15.64 51.85
N THR A 207 -12.46 16.53 52.82
CA THR A 207 -12.29 17.99 52.78
C THR A 207 -11.27 18.49 51.73
N ALA A 208 -11.66 19.52 50.98
CA ALA A 208 -10.79 20.30 50.10
C ALA A 208 -10.06 21.43 50.86
N PRO A 209 -8.77 21.73 50.55
CA PRO A 209 -8.14 22.98 50.97
C PRO A 209 -8.15 24.05 49.86
N PRO A 210 -8.04 25.35 50.23
CA PRO A 210 -8.35 26.48 49.37
C PRO A 210 -7.20 26.88 48.42
N THR A 211 -7.61 27.40 47.28
CA THR A 211 -6.81 28.19 46.34
C THR A 211 -6.33 29.50 46.97
N GLY A 212 -5.05 29.82 46.80
CA GLY A 212 -4.60 31.22 46.89
C GLY A 212 -3.14 31.43 47.23
N ARG A 213 -2.30 31.71 46.23
CA ARG A 213 -1.22 32.69 46.39
C ARG A 213 -0.81 33.32 45.08
N LYS A 214 -1.00 34.64 45.01
CA LYS A 214 -0.46 35.56 44.01
C LYS A 214 1.04 35.76 44.27
N ASN A 215 1.82 35.93 43.21
CA ASN A 215 2.85 36.96 43.10
C ASN A 215 3.01 37.33 41.63
#